data_AF-A0A540W772-F1
#
_entry.id   AF-A0A540W772-F1
#
_cell.length_a   1.000
_cell.length_b   1.000
_cell.length_c   1.000
_cell.angle_alpha   90.00
_cell.angle_beta   90.00
_cell.angle_gamma   90.00
#
_symmetry.space_group_name_H-M   'P 1'
#
loop_
_entity.id
_entity.type
_entity.pdbx_description
1 polymer ?
#
loop_
_entity_poly.entity_id
_entity_poly.type
_entity_poly.pdbx_seq_one_letter_code
_entity_poly.pdbx_strand_id
1 'polypeptide(L)'
;MGENTSSPLPVPPDADGRLAAAERVLLSLRKLDERLVLGSREAARLAPLAAEWLARGVSVAGLRHALSNGLPVPLKCPAALLRHRLTEKMPDDEADQLPLKLAMCGDCGRGFRVVADEVRCTECRTAAPVRSPDPVPARVGWRERVRLAGATG
;
A
#
# COMPACT_ATOMS: atom_id res chain seq x y z
N MET A 1 -20.06 28.25 -23.77
CA MET A 1 -19.96 26.81 -24.02
C MET A 1 -18.77 26.32 -23.20
N GLY A 2 -19.02 25.56 -22.13
CA GLY A 2 -17.98 25.13 -21.20
C GLY A 2 -17.31 23.87 -21.69
N GLU A 3 -16.01 23.93 -21.93
CA GLU A 3 -15.16 22.76 -22.16
C GLU A 3 -14.84 22.09 -20.81
N ASN A 4 -15.61 21.06 -20.49
CA ASN A 4 -15.28 20.14 -19.41
C ASN A 4 -14.15 19.21 -19.89
N THR A 5 -12.92 19.72 -19.88
CA THR A 5 -11.71 18.91 -20.03
C THR A 5 -11.49 18.18 -18.72
N SER A 6 -12.13 17.01 -18.58
CA SER A 6 -11.74 16.02 -17.59
C SER A 6 -10.32 15.55 -17.91
N SER A 7 -9.32 16.14 -17.26
CA SER A 7 -7.95 15.63 -17.27
C SER A 7 -7.94 14.21 -16.71
N PRO A 8 -7.34 13.22 -17.39
CA PRO A 8 -7.11 11.91 -16.79
C PRO A 8 -6.12 12.10 -15.64
N LEU A 9 -6.50 11.66 -14.45
CA LEU A 9 -5.62 11.63 -13.28
C LEU A 9 -4.34 10.84 -13.64
N PRO A 10 -3.16 11.28 -13.17
CA PRO A 10 -1.92 10.54 -13.38
C PRO A 10 -2.04 9.17 -12.72
N VAL A 11 -2.04 8.12 -13.54
CA VAL A 11 -1.88 6.75 -13.05
C VAL A 11 -0.50 6.69 -12.40
N PRO A 12 -0.37 6.28 -11.12
CA PRO A 12 0.94 6.15 -10.49
C PRO A 12 1.83 5.25 -11.38
N PRO A 13 3.12 5.59 -11.55
CA PRO A 13 4.03 4.77 -12.32
C PRO A 13 4.03 3.35 -11.74
N ASP A 14 4.12 2.37 -12.63
CA ASP A 14 4.09 0.95 -12.34
C ASP A 14 5.32 0.52 -11.53
N ALA A 15 5.38 0.90 -10.26
CA ALA A 15 6.58 0.80 -9.42
C ALA A 15 7.11 -0.65 -9.34
N ASP A 16 6.21 -1.63 -9.53
CA ASP A 16 6.52 -3.06 -9.41
C ASP A 16 6.39 -3.85 -10.73
N GLY A 17 6.09 -3.19 -11.87
CA GLY A 17 5.88 -3.86 -13.16
C GLY A 17 4.65 -4.78 -13.24
N ARG A 18 3.69 -4.63 -12.32
CA ARG A 18 2.43 -5.38 -12.24
C ARG A 18 1.51 -5.15 -13.43
N LEU A 19 1.39 -3.94 -13.99
CA LEU A 19 0.57 -3.70 -15.19
C LEU A 19 1.12 -4.41 -16.41
N ALA A 20 2.44 -4.34 -16.61
CA ALA A 20 3.11 -5.07 -17.69
C ALA A 20 2.99 -6.59 -17.51
N ALA A 21 3.01 -7.08 -16.27
CA ALA A 21 2.73 -8.49 -15.97
C ALA A 21 1.28 -8.86 -16.28
N ALA A 22 0.32 -8.04 -15.84
CA ALA A 22 -1.11 -8.23 -16.07
C ALA A 22 -1.45 -8.25 -17.58
N GLU A 23 -0.93 -7.31 -18.36
CA GLU A 23 -1.12 -7.29 -19.81
C GLU A 23 -0.57 -8.55 -20.49
N ARG A 24 0.65 -8.99 -20.10
CA ARG A 24 1.22 -10.26 -20.59
C ARG A 24 0.37 -11.47 -20.23
N VAL A 25 -0.24 -11.48 -19.04
CA VAL A 25 -1.17 -12.54 -18.64
C VAL A 25 -2.39 -12.55 -19.54
N LEU A 26 -3.04 -11.40 -19.75
CA LEU A 26 -4.22 -11.26 -20.60
C LEU A 26 -3.95 -11.72 -22.03
N LEU A 27 -2.84 -11.28 -22.63
CA LEU A 27 -2.43 -11.68 -23.98
C LEU A 27 -2.07 -13.17 -24.09
N SER A 28 -1.70 -13.81 -22.98
CA SER A 28 -1.38 -15.24 -22.95
C SER A 28 -2.61 -16.15 -22.88
N LEU A 29 -3.80 -15.63 -22.56
CA LEU A 29 -5.02 -16.44 -22.35
C LEU A 29 -5.43 -17.25 -23.58
N ARG A 30 -5.17 -16.73 -24.79
CA ARG A 30 -5.43 -17.46 -26.05
C ARG A 30 -4.71 -18.81 -26.15
N LYS A 31 -3.61 -18.98 -25.41
CA LYS A 31 -2.85 -20.25 -25.36
C LYS A 31 -3.50 -21.28 -24.44
N LEU A 32 -4.37 -20.83 -23.53
CA LEU A 32 -5.10 -21.67 -22.59
C LEU A 32 -6.48 -22.06 -23.13
N ASP A 33 -7.16 -21.11 -23.77
CA ASP A 33 -8.42 -21.34 -24.48
C ASP A 33 -8.46 -20.46 -25.73
N GLU A 34 -8.61 -21.08 -26.89
CA GLU A 34 -8.58 -20.40 -28.20
C GLU A 34 -9.70 -19.38 -28.37
N ARG A 35 -10.76 -19.45 -27.57
CA ARG A 35 -11.89 -18.51 -27.62
C ARG A 35 -11.55 -17.19 -26.92
N LEU A 36 -10.49 -17.13 -26.10
CA LEU A 36 -10.04 -15.94 -25.37
C LEU A 36 -9.02 -15.12 -26.17
N VAL A 37 -9.43 -14.67 -27.36
CA VAL A 37 -8.61 -13.77 -28.19
C VAL A 37 -8.85 -12.32 -27.75
N LEU A 38 -7.75 -11.61 -27.47
CA LEU A 38 -7.74 -10.18 -27.15
C LEU A 38 -6.73 -9.45 -28.02
N GLY A 39 -7.11 -8.27 -28.52
CA GLY A 39 -6.15 -7.33 -29.10
C GLY A 39 -5.28 -6.66 -28.02
N SER A 40 -4.11 -6.12 -28.41
CA SER A 40 -3.23 -5.37 -27.49
C SER A 40 -3.94 -4.22 -26.80
N ARG A 41 -4.74 -3.45 -27.54
CA ARG A 41 -5.51 -2.32 -27.00
C ARG A 41 -6.57 -2.77 -25.98
N GLU A 42 -7.17 -3.95 -26.16
CA GLU A 42 -8.12 -4.51 -25.20
C GLU A 42 -7.41 -4.99 -23.94
N ALA A 43 -6.30 -5.71 -24.11
CA ALA A 43 -5.47 -6.17 -23.01
C ALA A 43 -4.97 -4.98 -22.17
N ALA A 44 -4.45 -3.93 -22.79
CA ALA A 44 -4.00 -2.72 -22.11
C ALA A 44 -5.14 -2.02 -21.33
N ARG A 45 -6.38 -2.02 -21.84
CA ARG A 45 -7.54 -1.47 -21.12
C ARG A 45 -7.95 -2.31 -19.90
N LEU A 46 -7.76 -3.62 -19.96
CA LEU A 46 -8.10 -4.54 -18.87
C LEU A 46 -6.95 -4.72 -17.87
N ALA A 47 -5.72 -4.40 -18.28
CA ALA A 47 -4.52 -4.58 -17.48
C ALA A 47 -4.60 -3.91 -16.09
N PRO A 48 -5.16 -2.70 -15.90
CA PRO A 48 -5.27 -2.11 -14.57
C PRO A 48 -6.11 -2.95 -13.61
N LEU A 49 -7.24 -3.48 -14.06
CA LEU A 49 -8.08 -4.36 -13.24
C LEU A 49 -7.37 -5.67 -12.91
N ALA A 50 -6.66 -6.25 -13.87
CA ALA A 50 -5.87 -7.46 -13.64
C ALA A 50 -4.65 -7.21 -12.73
N ALA A 51 -4.01 -6.04 -12.82
CA ALA A 51 -2.91 -5.64 -11.94
C ALA A 51 -3.39 -5.47 -10.50
N GLU A 52 -4.62 -5.01 -10.31
CA GLU A 52 -5.26 -4.91 -9.01
C GLU A 52 -5.50 -6.29 -8.36
N TRP A 53 -5.88 -7.30 -9.14
CA TRP A 53 -5.94 -8.68 -8.63
C TRP A 53 -4.57 -9.15 -8.12
N LEU A 54 -3.51 -8.84 -8.86
CA LEU A 54 -2.13 -9.15 -8.45
C LEU A 54 -1.72 -8.35 -7.20
N ALA A 55 -2.21 -7.11 -7.06
CA ALA A 55 -2.00 -6.28 -5.87
C ALA A 55 -2.58 -6.93 -4.62
N ARG A 56 -3.78 -7.51 -4.75
CA ARG A 56 -4.51 -8.20 -3.68
C ARG A 56 -4.05 -9.65 -3.46
N GLY A 57 -2.81 -9.97 -3.83
CA GLY A 57 -2.19 -11.27 -3.53
C GLY A 57 -2.53 -12.42 -4.50
N VAL A 58 -3.37 -12.20 -5.52
CA VAL A 58 -3.67 -13.27 -6.48
C VAL A 58 -2.44 -13.58 -7.34
N SER A 59 -2.02 -14.84 -7.34
CA SER A 59 -0.91 -15.26 -8.21
C SER A 59 -1.28 -15.19 -9.70
N VAL A 60 -0.28 -15.04 -10.56
CA VAL A 60 -0.46 -15.05 -12.02
C VAL A 60 -1.17 -16.32 -12.52
N ALA A 61 -0.88 -17.48 -11.93
CA ALA A 61 -1.55 -18.73 -12.27
C ALA A 61 -3.02 -18.74 -11.80
N GLY A 62 -3.28 -18.23 -10.59
CA GLY A 62 -4.63 -18.06 -10.07
C GLY A 62 -5.48 -17.13 -10.92
N LEU A 63 -4.91 -16.00 -11.35
CA LEU A 63 -5.58 -15.06 -12.25
C LEU A 63 -5.95 -15.71 -13.58
N ARG A 64 -5.03 -16.48 -14.20
CA ARG A 64 -5.34 -17.24 -15.43
C ARG A 64 -6.50 -18.19 -15.23
N HIS A 65 -6.46 -18.97 -14.16
CA HIS A 65 -7.51 -19.93 -13.83
C HIS A 65 -8.87 -19.23 -13.62
N ALA A 66 -8.91 -18.14 -12.85
CA ALA A 66 -10.14 -17.37 -12.62
C ALA A 66 -10.74 -16.80 -13.91
N LEU A 67 -9.89 -16.40 -14.86
CA LEU A 67 -10.33 -15.83 -16.14
C LEU A 67 -10.72 -16.88 -17.18
N SER A 68 -10.16 -18.10 -17.13
CA SER A 68 -10.44 -19.17 -18.11
C SER A 68 -11.43 -20.25 -17.62
N ASN A 69 -11.71 -20.36 -16.32
CA ASN A 69 -12.57 -21.41 -15.81
C ASN A 69 -14.06 -21.16 -16.13
N GLY A 70 -14.84 -22.19 -16.48
CA GLY A 70 -16.29 -22.09 -16.67
C GLY A 70 -16.74 -21.07 -17.72
N LEU A 71 -16.11 -21.05 -18.89
CA LEU A 71 -16.48 -20.14 -19.97
C LEU A 71 -17.86 -20.50 -20.56
N PRO A 72 -18.72 -19.50 -20.83
CA PRO A 72 -20.04 -19.73 -21.39
C PRO A 72 -19.93 -20.27 -22.82
N VAL A 73 -20.92 -21.05 -23.23
CA VAL A 73 -21.09 -21.53 -24.60
C VAL A 73 -22.46 -21.06 -25.11
N PRO A 74 -22.52 -20.18 -26.13
CA PRO A 74 -21.41 -19.61 -26.90
C PRO A 74 -20.73 -18.40 -26.22
N LEU A 75 -19.40 -18.26 -26.41
CA LEU A 75 -18.65 -17.08 -26.00
C LEU A 75 -18.65 -16.04 -27.12
N LYS A 76 -19.44 -14.97 -26.97
CA LYS A 76 -19.58 -13.91 -27.99
C LYS A 76 -18.55 -12.79 -27.87
N CYS A 77 -18.25 -12.35 -26.63
CA CYS A 77 -17.42 -11.18 -26.37
C CYS A 77 -16.39 -11.47 -25.27
N PRO A 78 -15.18 -11.97 -25.60
CA PRO A 78 -14.16 -12.31 -24.62
C PRO A 78 -13.75 -11.12 -23.74
N ALA A 79 -13.49 -9.96 -24.33
CA ALA A 79 -13.09 -8.76 -23.58
C ALA A 79 -14.17 -8.30 -22.57
N ALA A 80 -15.45 -8.39 -22.95
CA ALA A 80 -16.55 -8.02 -22.06
C ALA A 80 -16.69 -9.01 -20.89
N LEU A 81 -16.56 -10.31 -21.16
CA LEU A 81 -16.58 -11.33 -20.11
C LEU A 81 -15.43 -11.14 -19.13
N LEU A 82 -14.21 -10.92 -19.63
CA LEU A 82 -13.04 -10.73 -18.80
C LEU A 82 -13.16 -9.47 -17.95
N ARG A 83 -13.65 -8.35 -18.51
CA ARG A 83 -13.95 -7.14 -17.74
C ARG A 83 -14.93 -7.45 -16.60
N HIS A 84 -16.04 -8.11 -16.93
CA HIS A 84 -17.07 -8.46 -15.95
C HIS A 84 -16.49 -9.33 -14.83
N ARG A 85 -15.68 -10.35 -15.14
CA ARG A 85 -15.04 -11.19 -14.11
C ARG A 85 -14.06 -10.40 -13.25
N LEU A 86 -13.21 -9.60 -13.88
CA LEU A 86 -12.21 -8.80 -13.17
C LEU A 86 -12.85 -7.78 -12.22
N THR A 87 -14.03 -7.25 -12.56
CA THR A 87 -14.77 -6.31 -11.71
C THR A 87 -15.59 -7.03 -10.64
N GLU A 88 -16.46 -7.97 -11.02
CA GLU A 88 -17.45 -8.56 -10.11
C GLU A 88 -16.86 -9.63 -9.18
N LYS A 89 -15.75 -10.26 -9.57
CA LYS A 89 -15.09 -11.30 -8.75
C LYS A 89 -13.79 -10.81 -8.14
N MET A 90 -13.60 -9.49 -8.08
CA MET A 90 -12.44 -8.88 -7.46
C MET A 90 -12.31 -9.42 -6.02
N PRO A 91 -11.16 -10.01 -5.65
CA PRO A 91 -10.95 -10.44 -4.27
C PRO A 91 -10.96 -9.23 -3.34
N ASP A 92 -11.39 -9.44 -2.10
CA ASP A 92 -11.20 -8.46 -1.05
C ASP A 92 -9.70 -8.23 -0.80
N ASP A 93 -9.35 -7.06 -0.31
CA ASP A 93 -7.97 -6.78 0.07
C ASP A 93 -7.62 -7.60 1.31
N GLU A 94 -6.62 -8.51 1.21
CA GLU A 94 -6.16 -9.29 2.37
C GLU A 94 -5.75 -8.39 3.53
N ALA A 95 -5.25 -7.17 3.28
CA ALA A 95 -4.88 -6.22 4.33
C ALA A 95 -6.05 -5.76 5.21
N ASP A 96 -7.27 -5.80 4.67
CA ASP A 96 -8.50 -5.47 5.39
C ASP A 96 -9.02 -6.67 6.22
N GLN A 97 -8.61 -7.89 5.88
CA GLN A 97 -9.01 -9.12 6.57
C GLN A 97 -8.19 -9.40 7.84
N LEU A 98 -7.01 -8.78 8.01
CA LEU A 98 -6.24 -8.94 9.24
C LEU A 98 -6.93 -8.24 10.43
N PRO A 99 -7.19 -8.95 11.54
CA PRO A 99 -7.83 -8.36 12.71
C PRO A 99 -7.00 -7.17 13.21
N LEU A 100 -7.66 -6.02 13.36
CA LEU A 100 -7.03 -4.80 13.89
C LEU A 100 -6.63 -5.02 15.35
N LYS A 101 -5.37 -5.34 15.59
CA LYS A 101 -4.79 -5.32 16.92
C LYS A 101 -4.52 -3.86 17.30
N LEU A 102 -5.27 -3.36 18.28
CA LEU A 102 -5.06 -2.03 18.84
C LEU A 102 -4.33 -2.15 20.18
N ALA A 103 -3.28 -1.34 20.36
CA ALA A 103 -2.59 -1.19 21.64
C ALA A 103 -2.48 0.29 22.03
N MET A 104 -2.29 0.55 23.32
CA MET A 104 -1.90 1.87 23.82
C MET A 104 -0.38 2.01 23.77
N CYS A 105 0.10 3.13 23.26
CA CYS A 105 1.52 3.45 23.29
C CYS A 105 1.96 3.76 24.73
N GLY A 106 3.04 3.09 25.19
CA GLY A 106 3.58 3.30 26.54
C GLY A 106 4.12 4.71 26.81
N ASP A 107 4.59 5.42 25.78
CA ASP A 107 5.23 6.74 25.94
C ASP A 107 4.22 7.89 25.96
N CYS A 108 3.22 7.86 25.06
CA CYS A 108 2.27 8.97 24.88
C CYS A 108 0.80 8.62 25.17
N GLY A 109 0.49 7.35 25.46
CA GLY A 109 -0.87 6.90 25.75
C GLY A 109 -1.83 6.84 24.56
N ARG A 110 -1.38 7.18 23.33
CA ARG A 110 -2.24 7.11 22.14
C ARG A 110 -2.49 5.67 21.71
N GLY A 111 -3.73 5.36 21.34
CA GLY A 111 -4.09 4.11 20.67
C GLY A 111 -3.47 4.05 19.26
N PHE A 112 -2.92 2.90 18.87
CA PHE A 112 -2.35 2.69 17.54
C PHE A 112 -2.57 1.26 17.04
N ARG A 113 -2.53 1.06 15.72
CA ARG A 113 -2.59 -0.25 15.07
C ARG A 113 -1.23 -0.95 15.22
N VAL A 114 -1.26 -2.14 15.79
CA VAL A 114 -0.11 -3.04 15.93
C VAL A 114 -0.02 -3.86 14.64
N VAL A 115 1.10 -3.74 13.92
CA VAL A 115 1.35 -4.46 12.65
C VAL A 115 2.21 -5.70 12.89
N ALA A 116 3.17 -5.60 13.82
CA ALA A 116 4.02 -6.70 14.28
C ALA A 116 4.04 -6.74 15.83
N ASP A 117 5.20 -6.85 16.47
CA ASP A 117 5.32 -6.91 17.94
C ASP A 117 5.67 -5.53 18.55
N GLU A 118 5.05 -4.48 18.04
CA GLU A 118 5.41 -3.10 18.37
C GLU A 118 4.65 -2.60 19.59
N VAL A 119 5.37 -2.03 20.56
CA VAL A 119 4.79 -1.48 21.81
C VAL A 119 4.66 0.05 21.80
N ARG A 120 5.11 0.70 20.72
CA ARG A 120 5.10 2.16 20.54
C ARG A 120 4.49 2.55 19.20
N CYS A 121 3.74 3.64 19.18
CA CYS A 121 3.19 4.19 17.94
C CYS A 121 4.31 4.66 16.98
N THR A 122 3.99 4.80 15.69
CA THR A 122 4.95 5.23 14.67
C THR A 122 5.68 6.52 15.06
N GLU A 123 4.97 7.53 15.55
CA GLU A 123 5.56 8.79 16.00
C GLU A 123 6.62 8.60 17.10
N CYS A 124 6.30 7.87 18.17
CA CYS A 124 7.24 7.60 19.28
C CYS A 124 8.40 6.70 18.87
N ARG A 125 8.25 5.85 17.84
CA ARG A 125 9.35 5.05 17.28
C ARG A 125 10.30 5.89 16.42
N THR A 126 9.76 6.82 15.63
CA THR A 126 10.56 7.67 14.74
C THR A 126 11.06 8.93 15.42
N ALA A 127 10.51 9.29 16.58
CA ALA A 127 11.05 10.35 17.40
C ALA A 127 12.49 9.99 17.80
N ALA A 128 13.45 10.78 17.31
CA ALA A 128 14.80 10.75 17.87
C ALA A 128 14.68 10.96 19.39
N PRO A 129 15.52 10.31 20.22
CA PRO A 129 15.52 10.59 21.65
C PRO A 129 15.77 12.08 21.82
N VAL A 130 14.74 12.80 22.26
CA VAL A 130 14.90 14.21 22.63
C VAL A 130 15.82 14.16 23.84
N ARG A 131 17.10 14.47 23.62
CA ARG A 131 18.08 14.65 24.68
C ARG A 131 17.48 15.70 25.60
N SER A 132 17.02 15.28 26.79
CA SER A 132 16.50 16.24 27.77
C SER A 132 17.57 17.31 27.96
N PRO A 133 17.20 18.60 27.97
CA PRO A 133 18.19 19.64 28.22
C PRO A 133 18.89 19.33 29.54
N ASP A 134 20.23 19.33 29.52
CA ASP A 134 21.05 19.13 30.71
C ASP A 134 20.52 20.03 31.84
N PRO A 135 20.44 19.54 33.10
CA PRO A 135 19.93 20.34 34.20
C PRO A 135 20.70 21.65 34.26
N VAL A 136 19.99 22.77 34.09
CA VAL A 136 20.58 24.11 34.15
C VAL A 136 21.26 24.23 35.51
N PRO A 137 22.59 24.46 35.58
CA PRO A 137 23.26 24.57 36.85
C PRO A 137 22.61 25.70 37.64
N ALA A 138 22.32 25.43 38.92
CA ALA A 138 21.70 26.40 39.80
C ALA A 138 22.46 27.73 39.72
N ARG A 139 21.76 28.83 39.42
CA ARG A 139 22.37 30.16 39.38
C ARG A 139 22.83 30.52 40.79
N VAL A 140 24.10 30.26 41.10
CA VAL A 140 24.70 30.65 42.38
C VAL A 140 24.77 32.17 42.47
N GLY A 141 24.14 32.70 43.51
CA GLY A 141 24.19 34.12 43.86
C GLY A 141 25.64 34.58 44.05
N TRP A 142 25.91 35.85 43.71
CA TRP A 142 27.27 36.40 43.71
C TRP A 142 28.00 36.24 45.06
N ARG A 143 27.28 36.23 46.19
CA ARG A 143 27.83 35.97 47.54
C ARG A 143 28.41 34.58 47.71
N GLU A 144 27.80 33.56 47.10
CA GLU A 144 28.26 32.16 47.16
C GLU A 144 29.57 32.01 46.36
N ARG A 145 29.65 32.68 45.19
CA ARG A 145 30.84 32.66 44.33
C ARG A 145 32.07 33.30 45.00
N VAL A 146 31.88 34.39 45.74
CA VAL A 146 32.96 35.03 46.51
C VAL A 146 33.46 34.12 47.63
N ARG A 147 32.57 33.35 48.28
CA ARG A 147 32.97 32.35 49.31
C ARG A 147 33.82 31.22 48.73
N LEU A 148 33.43 30.67 47.57
CA LEU A 148 34.15 29.56 46.93
C LEU A 148 35.53 29.97 46.38
N ALA A 149 35.68 31.20 45.89
CA ALA A 149 36.96 31.71 45.40
C ALA A 149 37.99 32.01 46.51
N GLY A 150 37.54 32.13 47.76
CA GLY A 150 38.43 32.37 48.91
C GLY A 150 39.04 31.12 49.55
N ALA A 151 38.70 29.91 49.06
CA ALA A 151 39.11 28.64 49.67
C ALA A 151 40.33 27.97 49.00
N THR A 152 40.92 28.56 47.96
CA THR A 152 42.15 28.07 47.30
C THR A 152 43.37 28.88 47.71
N GLY A 153 43.63 28.92 49.03
CA GLY A 153 44.90 29.36 49.60
C GLY A 153 45.79 28.17 49.93
#